data_AF-A0A0C9WZX6-F1
#
_entry.id   AF-A0A0C9WZX6-F1
#
_cell.length_a   1.000
_cell.length_b   1.000
_cell.length_c   1.000
_cell.angle_alpha   90.00
_cell.angle_beta   90.00
_cell.angle_gamma   90.00
#
_symmetry.space_group_name_H-M   'P 1'
#
loop_
_entity.id
_entity.type
_entity.pdbx_description
1 polymer ?
#
loop_
_entity_poly.entity_id
_entity_poly.type
_entity_poly.pdbx_seq_one_letter_code
_entity_poly.pdbx_strand_id
1 'polypeptide(L)'
;RCTALPQDLDGKAGLRSNAHRDALIDLLTLKTIWSDYGYVGDVTPFTAHFPRADIHELLTSDLLHQVIKGTFKDHLVTWVSEYLVLVHGKSGAAAIMADIDRRIAAVPSFPGLRRFPEGRGFKQWTGDDSKALMKVYLPAIVGHVPPQMVQALAAFLDFCYLVRRSVHTEATLREIDEALARFHEHRQIFEKEGVRPEGLSLPRQHSLVHYKTVIQLFGSPNGLCSSITESKHIKAVKEPWRRSSHYKALGQMLLTNQRLDKLAASRVDFIARGMLSGPLPALGVVLEAVEDDDGDEDDTVAGPRVMAEVFLARTPARGYPSQAHELSQHLGLPQSPTFQYLIQTFLFDQLHPNAPIPGSEQPLNLLPTFNGRIKVFHSAVAEFFAPSDPAGVGGMHRERIRATPSWRGEGPRHDCLFATNDPNLKGMRGLHAARAVLFFSFVFNHVLYPCALVQWFSLVGDEPCKETGMWMVERDWEEDGTQSMGVIHIDSIVRGAHLIPIYGEGFVPHYINFANSLDYYAAYYVSKFADHHSHEIAF
;
A
#
# COMPACT_ATOMS: atom_id res chain seq x y z
N ARG A 1 15.31 14.35 22.57
CA ARG A 1 15.94 15.08 21.44
C ARG A 1 15.84 16.59 21.59
N CYS A 2 14.67 17.13 21.96
CA CYS A 2 14.47 18.57 22.13
C CYS A 2 14.19 18.95 23.59
N THR A 3 14.20 20.24 23.89
CA THR A 3 13.91 20.79 25.23
C THR A 3 12.41 21.05 25.46
N ALA A 4 11.53 20.44 24.67
CA ALA A 4 10.08 20.59 24.84
C ALA A 4 9.65 20.06 26.21
N LEU A 5 8.73 20.76 26.86
CA LEU A 5 8.23 20.40 28.18
C LEU A 5 7.21 19.27 28.07
N PRO A 6 7.17 18.31 29.00
CA PRO A 6 6.21 17.19 28.94
C PRO A 6 4.74 17.62 28.80
N GLN A 7 4.36 18.75 29.40
CA GLN A 7 3.02 19.30 29.35
C GLN A 7 2.71 20.11 28.08
N ASP A 8 3.73 20.58 27.36
CA ASP A 8 3.59 21.41 26.16
C ASP A 8 4.62 20.98 25.12
N LEU A 9 4.37 19.82 24.51
CA LEU A 9 5.29 19.25 23.54
C LEU A 9 5.26 19.98 22.19
N ASP A 10 4.16 20.64 21.85
CA ASP A 10 4.07 21.43 20.62
C ASP A 10 4.63 22.86 20.77
N GLY A 11 4.98 23.26 22.00
CA GLY A 11 5.60 24.53 22.33
C GLY A 11 7.01 24.73 21.75
N LYS A 12 7.54 25.93 21.94
CA LYS A 12 8.91 26.26 21.49
C LYS A 12 9.93 25.39 22.21
N ALA A 13 10.76 24.71 21.43
CA ALA A 13 11.82 23.85 21.95
C ALA A 13 13.13 24.06 21.19
N GLY A 14 14.24 23.99 21.92
CA GLY A 14 15.59 23.90 21.37
C GLY A 14 16.04 22.44 21.23
N LEU A 15 17.27 22.24 20.77
CA LEU A 15 17.92 20.93 20.72
C LEU A 15 18.57 20.60 22.07
N ARG A 16 18.53 19.33 22.46
CA ARG A 16 19.32 18.82 23.56
C ARG A 16 20.72 18.48 23.06
N SER A 17 21.71 18.78 23.89
CA SER A 17 23.12 18.41 23.71
C SER A 17 23.73 18.07 25.08
N ASN A 18 24.93 17.51 25.08
CA ASN A 18 25.76 17.30 26.26
C ASN A 18 25.97 18.62 27.00
N ALA A 19 26.29 19.72 26.27
CA ALA A 19 26.45 21.04 26.88
C ALA A 19 25.18 21.53 27.59
N HIS A 20 24.01 21.32 26.99
CA HIS A 20 22.73 21.64 27.63
C HIS A 20 22.48 20.75 28.85
N ARG A 21 22.76 19.44 28.78
CA ARG A 21 22.64 18.52 29.93
C ARG A 21 23.56 18.95 31.08
N ASP A 22 24.83 19.20 30.79
CA ASP A 22 25.84 19.53 31.79
C ASP A 22 25.50 20.85 32.49
N ALA A 23 25.06 21.86 31.72
CA ALA A 23 24.55 23.10 32.29
C ALA A 23 23.35 22.88 33.23
N LEU A 24 22.44 21.96 32.92
CA LEU A 24 21.33 21.64 33.82
C LEU A 24 21.78 20.91 35.09
N ILE A 25 22.74 19.98 34.97
CA ILE A 25 23.33 19.27 36.12
C ILE A 25 24.00 20.24 37.09
N ASP A 26 24.68 21.26 36.58
CA ASP A 26 25.33 22.28 37.40
C ASP A 26 24.33 23.22 38.10
N LEU A 27 23.14 23.43 37.50
CA LEU A 27 22.18 24.46 37.95
C LEU A 27 21.02 23.92 38.79
N LEU A 28 20.62 22.66 38.60
CA LEU A 28 19.36 22.13 39.12
C LEU A 28 19.56 20.92 40.02
N THR A 29 18.56 20.64 40.86
CA THR A 29 18.57 19.41 41.67
C THR A 29 18.32 18.19 40.80
N LEU A 30 18.85 17.02 41.21
CA LEU A 30 18.59 15.74 40.53
C LEU A 30 17.09 15.47 40.33
N LYS A 31 16.26 15.85 41.31
CA LYS A 31 14.80 15.72 41.22
C LYS A 31 14.21 16.58 40.12
N THR A 32 14.59 17.86 40.04
CA THR A 32 14.10 18.81 39.02
C THR A 32 14.57 18.40 37.62
N ILE A 33 15.83 17.98 37.49
CA ILE A 33 16.39 17.53 36.22
C ILE A 33 15.66 16.30 35.69
N TRP A 34 15.33 15.35 36.57
CA TRP A 34 14.53 14.19 36.21
C TRP A 34 13.09 14.55 35.87
N SER A 35 12.40 15.34 36.69
CA SER A 35 10.98 15.66 36.48
C SER A 35 10.75 16.50 35.23
N ASP A 36 11.57 17.51 35.02
CA ASP A 36 11.28 18.55 34.03
C ASP A 36 11.97 18.23 32.68
N TYR A 37 13.11 17.51 32.73
CA TYR A 37 13.91 17.21 31.55
C TYR A 37 14.07 15.70 31.28
N GLY A 38 13.71 14.82 32.21
CA GLY A 38 13.87 13.37 32.04
C GLY A 38 15.32 12.91 32.01
N TYR A 39 16.25 13.68 32.57
CA TYR A 39 17.65 13.28 32.70
C TYR A 39 17.92 12.63 34.06
N VAL A 40 18.73 11.58 34.04
CA VAL A 40 19.25 10.95 35.26
C VAL A 40 20.60 11.60 35.55
N GLY A 41 20.61 12.61 36.41
CA GLY A 41 21.74 13.54 36.58
C GLY A 41 23.01 12.92 37.20
N ASP A 42 22.90 11.75 37.80
CA ASP A 42 24.02 10.97 38.37
C ASP A 42 24.53 9.86 37.43
N VAL A 43 24.01 9.78 36.21
CA VAL A 43 24.45 8.81 35.20
C VAL A 43 25.14 9.52 34.05
N THR A 44 26.40 9.17 33.81
CA THR A 44 27.14 9.58 32.62
C THR A 44 26.84 8.62 31.47
N PRO A 45 26.29 9.09 30.33
CA PRO A 45 26.04 8.23 29.18
C PRO A 45 27.34 7.61 28.64
N PHE A 46 27.27 6.39 28.13
CA PHE A 46 28.41 5.67 27.54
C PHE A 46 29.14 6.49 26.45
N THR A 47 28.40 7.31 25.69
CA THR A 47 28.97 8.12 24.60
C THR A 47 29.49 9.49 25.05
N ALA A 48 29.41 9.84 26.34
CA ALA A 48 29.75 11.18 26.84
C ALA A 48 31.18 11.61 26.53
N HIS A 49 32.11 10.67 26.43
CA HIS A 49 33.52 10.94 26.13
C HIS A 49 33.89 10.79 24.66
N PHE A 50 32.92 10.47 23.79
CA PHE A 50 33.18 10.30 22.37
C PHE A 50 33.12 11.67 21.68
N PRO A 51 34.22 12.15 21.06
CA PRO A 51 34.33 13.54 20.59
C PRO A 51 33.29 13.99 19.56
N ARG A 52 32.60 13.04 18.91
CA ARG A 52 31.61 13.29 17.85
C ARG A 52 30.35 12.43 18.00
N ALA A 53 30.04 11.97 19.22
CA ALA A 53 28.90 11.10 19.47
C ALA A 53 28.05 11.58 20.66
N ASP A 54 27.46 12.75 20.50
CA ASP A 54 26.45 13.22 21.44
C ASP A 54 25.18 12.36 21.31
N ILE A 55 24.86 11.60 22.35
CA ILE A 55 23.68 10.73 22.35
C ILE A 55 22.39 11.50 22.10
N HIS A 56 22.32 12.76 22.54
CA HIS A 56 21.12 13.58 22.39
C HIS A 56 20.86 14.00 20.94
N GLU A 57 21.91 14.05 20.13
CA GLU A 57 21.89 14.38 18.70
C GLU A 57 21.79 13.12 17.83
N LEU A 58 22.39 12.02 18.26
CA LEU A 58 22.47 10.75 17.52
C LEU A 58 21.19 9.92 17.54
N LEU A 59 20.28 10.14 18.49
CA LEU A 59 19.00 9.41 18.52
C LEU A 59 18.21 9.70 17.24
N THR A 60 17.94 8.67 16.43
CA THR A 60 17.21 8.78 15.17
C THR A 60 15.71 8.56 15.35
N SER A 61 14.94 8.83 14.29
CA SER A 61 13.51 8.55 14.24
C SER A 61 13.21 7.07 14.03
N ASP A 62 12.13 6.59 14.63
CA ASP A 62 11.69 5.19 14.58
C ASP A 62 10.29 5.08 13.96
N LEU A 63 10.23 4.69 12.69
CA LEU A 63 8.97 4.56 11.95
C LEU A 63 8.01 3.56 12.61
N LEU A 64 8.53 2.46 13.14
CA LEU A 64 7.69 1.38 13.63
C LEU A 64 6.99 1.74 14.95
N HIS A 65 7.72 2.28 15.91
CA HIS A 65 7.22 2.55 17.26
C HIS A 65 6.66 3.95 17.41
N GLN A 66 7.13 4.94 16.64
CA GLN A 66 6.62 6.32 16.73
C GLN A 66 5.44 6.55 15.78
N VAL A 67 5.57 6.10 14.53
CA VAL A 67 4.57 6.40 13.48
C VAL A 67 3.52 5.29 13.42
N ILE A 68 3.92 4.04 13.12
CA ILE A 68 2.99 2.94 12.83
C ILE A 68 2.29 2.41 14.09
N LYS A 69 3.04 1.88 15.06
CA LYS A 69 2.46 1.41 16.33
C LYS A 69 2.04 2.59 17.20
N GLY A 70 2.86 3.65 17.21
CA GLY A 70 2.67 4.80 18.07
C GLY A 70 1.48 5.65 17.71
N THR A 71 1.65 6.48 16.69
CA THR A 71 0.66 7.49 16.34
C THR A 71 -0.54 6.88 15.64
N PHE A 72 -0.36 5.96 14.70
CA PHE A 72 -1.50 5.36 14.01
C PHE A 72 -2.30 4.43 14.93
N LYS A 73 -1.68 3.32 15.36
CA LYS A 73 -2.40 2.26 16.05
C LYS A 73 -2.79 2.65 17.49
N ASP A 74 -1.82 2.96 18.34
CA ASP A 74 -2.06 3.15 19.77
C ASP A 74 -2.72 4.51 20.08
N HIS A 75 -2.65 5.48 19.16
CA HIS A 75 -3.36 6.75 19.30
C HIS A 75 -4.57 6.81 18.36
N LEU A 76 -4.41 7.08 17.06
CA LEU A 76 -5.53 7.44 16.17
C LEU A 76 -6.63 6.37 16.08
N VAL A 77 -6.28 5.09 15.92
CA VAL A 77 -7.27 4.00 15.87
C VAL A 77 -7.98 3.86 17.23
N THR A 78 -7.24 3.94 18.33
CA THR A 78 -7.81 3.92 19.69
C THR A 78 -8.75 5.09 19.93
N TRP A 79 -8.38 6.29 19.48
CA TRP A 79 -9.15 7.52 19.68
C TRP A 79 -10.46 7.51 18.89
N VAL A 80 -10.47 6.94 17.69
CA VAL A 80 -11.71 6.70 16.94
C VAL A 80 -12.63 5.78 17.74
N SER A 81 -12.11 4.69 18.32
CA SER A 81 -12.93 3.80 19.16
C SER A 81 -13.45 4.49 20.43
N GLU A 82 -12.62 5.29 21.09
CA GLU A 82 -13.02 6.08 22.27
C GLU A 82 -14.11 7.11 21.92
N TYR A 83 -13.94 7.84 20.81
CA TYR A 83 -14.94 8.77 20.29
C TYR A 83 -16.29 8.08 20.09
N LEU A 84 -16.31 6.94 19.41
CA LEU A 84 -17.55 6.21 19.17
C LEU A 84 -18.25 5.80 20.48
N VAL A 85 -17.48 5.40 21.50
CA VAL A 85 -18.02 5.08 22.83
C VAL A 85 -18.58 6.32 23.52
N LEU A 86 -17.92 7.47 23.40
CA LEU A 86 -18.39 8.74 23.98
C LEU A 86 -19.72 9.18 23.36
N VAL A 87 -19.85 9.10 22.03
CA VAL A 87 -21.03 9.61 21.31
C VAL A 87 -22.20 8.62 21.30
N HIS A 88 -21.93 7.32 21.13
CA HIS A 88 -22.97 6.30 20.92
C HIS A 88 -23.14 5.33 22.09
N GLY A 89 -22.36 5.49 23.17
CA GLY A 89 -22.27 4.52 24.25
C GLY A 89 -21.62 3.21 23.80
N LYS A 90 -21.37 2.30 24.75
CA LYS A 90 -20.64 1.05 24.48
C LYS A 90 -21.32 0.17 23.42
N SER A 91 -22.64 0.01 23.49
CA SER A 91 -23.39 -0.85 22.56
C SER A 91 -23.47 -0.26 21.16
N GLY A 92 -23.72 1.05 21.04
CA GLY A 92 -23.75 1.72 19.74
C GLY A 92 -22.37 1.73 19.08
N ALA A 93 -21.33 2.02 19.85
CA ALA A 93 -19.95 1.93 19.39
C ALA A 93 -19.59 0.53 18.90
N ALA A 94 -20.00 -0.53 19.61
CA ALA A 94 -19.75 -1.90 19.20
C ALA A 94 -20.40 -2.24 17.84
N ALA A 95 -21.63 -1.75 17.60
CA ALA A 95 -22.29 -1.94 16.31
C ALA A 95 -21.54 -1.21 15.18
N ILE A 96 -21.20 0.07 15.37
CA ILE A 96 -20.45 0.85 14.38
C ILE A 96 -19.07 0.24 14.11
N MET A 97 -18.38 -0.22 15.16
CA MET A 97 -17.08 -0.87 15.03
C MET A 97 -17.16 -2.18 14.23
N ALA A 98 -18.23 -2.95 14.40
CA ALA A 98 -18.48 -4.14 13.59
C ALA A 98 -18.74 -3.79 12.11
N ASP A 99 -19.36 -2.64 11.84
CA ASP A 99 -19.52 -2.14 10.47
C ASP A 99 -18.20 -1.68 9.86
N ILE A 100 -17.37 -0.95 10.61
CA ILE A 100 -16.01 -0.58 10.18
C ILE A 100 -15.22 -1.84 9.82
N ASP A 101 -15.30 -2.89 10.65
CA ASP A 101 -14.62 -4.16 10.39
C ASP A 101 -15.17 -4.86 9.13
N ARG A 102 -16.47 -4.76 8.86
CA ARG A 102 -17.08 -5.25 7.62
C ARG A 102 -16.67 -4.46 6.40
N ARG A 103 -16.58 -3.13 6.50
CA ARG A 103 -16.07 -2.27 5.43
C ARG A 103 -14.65 -2.69 5.05
N ILE A 104 -13.77 -2.90 6.04
CA ILE A 104 -12.41 -3.42 5.83
C ILE A 104 -12.43 -4.80 5.16
N ALA A 105 -13.30 -5.71 5.59
CA ALA A 105 -13.42 -7.05 4.98
C ALA A 105 -13.96 -7.03 3.53
N ALA A 106 -14.76 -6.02 3.19
CA ALA A 106 -15.32 -5.82 1.87
C ALA A 106 -14.37 -5.13 0.87
N VAL A 107 -13.19 -4.67 1.31
CA VAL A 107 -12.21 -4.04 0.44
C VAL A 107 -11.77 -5.03 -0.66
N PRO A 108 -11.79 -4.63 -1.95
CA PRO A 108 -11.32 -5.45 -3.05
C PRO A 108 -9.87 -5.92 -2.87
N SER A 109 -9.56 -7.10 -3.40
CA SER A 109 -8.19 -7.63 -3.36
C SER A 109 -7.25 -6.74 -4.17
N PHE A 110 -6.02 -6.61 -3.69
CA PHE A 110 -4.94 -5.89 -4.38
C PHE A 110 -3.62 -6.63 -4.17
N PRO A 111 -2.75 -6.77 -5.20
CA PRO A 111 -1.47 -7.44 -5.07
C PRO A 111 -0.63 -6.90 -3.89
N GLY A 112 -0.07 -7.79 -3.07
CA GLY A 112 0.75 -7.40 -1.92
C GLY A 112 -0.01 -6.74 -0.75
N LEU A 113 -1.34 -6.59 -0.85
CA LEU A 113 -2.18 -6.08 0.23
C LEU A 113 -2.81 -7.22 1.03
N ARG A 114 -2.47 -7.29 2.32
CA ARG A 114 -3.09 -8.26 3.24
C ARG A 114 -4.59 -8.01 3.37
N ARG A 115 -5.38 -9.08 3.22
CA ARG A 115 -6.83 -9.07 3.47
C ARG A 115 -7.17 -9.24 4.95
N PHE A 116 -8.32 -8.72 5.34
CA PHE A 116 -8.87 -8.78 6.70
C PHE A 116 -10.29 -9.38 6.69
N PRO A 117 -10.45 -10.71 6.55
CA PRO A 117 -11.77 -11.33 6.44
C PRO A 117 -12.70 -11.05 7.64
N GLU A 118 -12.13 -10.91 8.83
CA GLU A 118 -12.84 -10.60 10.08
C GLU A 118 -12.58 -9.16 10.56
N GLY A 119 -12.08 -8.29 9.69
CA GLY A 119 -11.71 -6.91 10.04
C GLY A 119 -10.57 -6.84 11.07
N ARG A 120 -10.74 -6.02 12.11
CA ARG A 120 -9.69 -5.69 13.09
C ARG A 120 -9.63 -6.60 14.33
N GLY A 121 -10.42 -7.67 14.39
CA GLY A 121 -10.62 -8.53 15.57
C GLY A 121 -9.43 -9.36 16.06
N PHE A 122 -8.17 -8.95 15.83
CA PHE A 122 -6.98 -9.71 16.24
C PHE A 122 -6.71 -9.59 17.74
N LYS A 123 -6.45 -10.73 18.40
CA LYS A 123 -6.02 -10.78 19.81
C LYS A 123 -4.69 -10.06 20.05
N GLN A 124 -3.79 -10.04 19.06
CA GLN A 124 -2.51 -9.34 19.13
C GLN A 124 -2.15 -8.79 17.75
N TRP A 125 -1.94 -7.48 17.67
CA TRP A 125 -1.54 -6.78 16.45
C TRP A 125 -0.02 -6.79 16.27
N THR A 126 0.46 -7.27 15.13
CA THR A 126 1.86 -7.12 14.70
C THR A 126 2.09 -5.78 13.99
N GLY A 127 3.36 -5.44 13.75
CA GLY A 127 3.71 -4.25 12.96
C GLY A 127 3.19 -4.32 11.53
N ASP A 128 3.15 -5.51 10.93
CA ASP A 128 2.67 -5.69 9.56
C ASP A 128 1.15 -5.64 9.49
N ASP A 129 0.44 -6.11 10.52
CA ASP A 129 -1.02 -5.90 10.63
C ASP A 129 -1.35 -4.41 10.67
N SER A 130 -0.61 -3.63 11.46
CA SER A 130 -0.81 -2.18 11.52
C SER A 130 -0.56 -1.52 10.17
N LYS A 131 0.54 -1.86 9.47
CA LYS A 131 0.82 -1.31 8.13
C LYS A 131 -0.28 -1.66 7.13
N ALA A 132 -0.78 -2.89 7.14
CA ALA A 132 -1.85 -3.31 6.23
C ALA A 132 -3.16 -2.60 6.55
N LEU A 133 -3.50 -2.45 7.85
CA LEU A 133 -4.69 -1.70 8.26
C LEU A 133 -4.63 -0.25 7.81
N MET A 134 -3.47 0.42 7.89
CA MET A 134 -3.32 1.81 7.43
C MET A 134 -3.80 2.04 6.01
N LYS A 135 -3.65 1.04 5.13
CA LYS A 135 -3.99 1.13 3.71
C LYS A 135 -5.50 1.12 3.44
N VAL A 136 -6.30 0.66 4.41
CA VAL A 136 -7.75 0.41 4.24
C VAL A 136 -8.62 1.05 5.32
N TYR A 137 -8.03 1.57 6.40
CA TYR A 137 -8.79 2.08 7.54
C TYR A 137 -9.49 3.41 7.27
N LEU A 138 -8.85 4.30 6.52
CA LEU A 138 -9.37 5.66 6.28
C LEU A 138 -10.75 5.65 5.61
N PRO A 139 -10.99 4.93 4.49
CA PRO A 139 -12.33 4.84 3.89
C PRO A 139 -13.36 4.18 4.82
N ALA A 140 -12.93 3.23 5.66
CA ALA A 140 -13.82 2.45 6.51
C ALA A 140 -14.51 3.30 7.59
N ILE A 141 -13.86 4.39 8.05
CA ILE A 141 -14.41 5.27 9.10
C ILE A 141 -15.26 6.43 8.56
N VAL A 142 -15.24 6.69 7.24
CA VAL A 142 -16.01 7.79 6.64
C VAL A 142 -17.51 7.61 6.90
N GLY A 143 -18.20 8.68 7.30
CA GLY A 143 -19.62 8.65 7.66
C GLY A 143 -19.92 8.13 9.07
N HIS A 144 -18.93 7.54 9.76
CA HIS A 144 -19.06 7.11 11.17
C HIS A 144 -18.42 8.06 12.17
N VAL A 145 -17.54 8.95 11.70
CA VAL A 145 -16.84 9.95 12.53
C VAL A 145 -16.91 11.34 11.87
N PRO A 146 -16.66 12.43 12.61
CA PRO A 146 -16.65 13.77 12.04
C PRO A 146 -15.63 13.89 10.90
N PRO A 147 -15.94 14.64 9.82
CA PRO A 147 -15.02 14.85 8.70
C PRO A 147 -13.61 15.27 9.11
N GLN A 148 -13.47 16.11 10.15
CA GLN A 148 -12.18 16.56 10.65
C GLN A 148 -11.32 15.42 11.24
N MET A 149 -11.92 14.36 11.79
CA MET A 149 -11.17 13.16 12.21
C MET A 149 -10.62 12.40 11.00
N VAL A 150 -11.43 12.27 9.94
CA VAL A 150 -10.99 11.66 8.67
C VAL A 150 -9.82 12.46 8.10
N GLN A 151 -9.92 13.79 8.06
CA GLN A 151 -8.85 14.69 7.59
C GLN A 151 -7.58 14.57 8.43
N ALA A 152 -7.69 14.42 9.76
CA ALA A 152 -6.55 14.18 10.63
C ALA A 152 -5.82 12.88 10.27
N LEU A 153 -6.58 11.78 10.09
CA LEU A 153 -5.99 10.51 9.68
C LEU A 153 -5.40 10.58 8.27
N ALA A 154 -6.07 11.25 7.32
CA ALA A 154 -5.57 11.45 5.96
C ALA A 154 -4.24 12.21 5.94
N ALA A 155 -4.15 13.34 6.65
CA ALA A 155 -2.92 14.13 6.77
C ALA A 155 -1.78 13.36 7.45
N PHE A 156 -2.10 12.58 8.47
CA PHE A 156 -1.13 11.70 9.12
C PHE A 156 -0.64 10.58 8.19
N LEU A 157 -1.53 9.97 7.40
CA LEU A 157 -1.14 8.95 6.43
C LEU A 157 -0.25 9.55 5.33
N ASP A 158 -0.55 10.75 4.84
CA ASP A 158 0.32 11.46 3.90
C ASP A 158 1.72 11.68 4.50
N PHE A 159 1.80 12.20 5.73
CA PHE A 159 3.07 12.32 6.45
C PHE A 159 3.81 10.97 6.51
N CYS A 160 3.10 9.90 6.88
CA CYS A 160 3.68 8.56 7.02
C CYS A 160 4.27 8.03 5.71
N TYR A 161 3.56 8.21 4.58
CA TYR A 161 4.05 7.77 3.27
C TYR A 161 5.25 8.59 2.82
N LEU A 162 5.23 9.90 3.06
CA LEU A 162 6.34 10.80 2.72
C LEU A 162 7.63 10.46 3.48
N VAL A 163 7.56 10.28 4.81
CA VAL A 163 8.77 9.97 5.61
C VAL A 163 9.30 8.54 5.41
N ARG A 164 8.54 7.70 4.70
CA ARG A 164 8.92 6.33 4.34
C ARG A 164 9.46 6.21 2.91
N ARG A 165 9.62 7.31 2.18
CA ARG A 165 10.28 7.28 0.87
C ARG A 165 11.77 6.93 1.02
N SER A 166 12.32 6.22 0.05
CA SER A 166 13.75 5.88 0.03
C SER A 166 14.63 7.08 -0.37
N VAL A 167 14.05 8.05 -1.06
CA VAL A 167 14.71 9.28 -1.54
C VAL A 167 13.91 10.49 -1.11
N HIS A 168 14.61 11.53 -0.64
CA HIS A 168 14.03 12.80 -0.27
C HIS A 168 14.67 13.95 -1.05
N THR A 169 13.83 14.85 -1.55
CA THR A 169 14.21 16.13 -2.16
C THR A 169 13.70 17.29 -1.31
N GLU A 170 14.17 18.51 -1.58
CA GLU A 170 13.64 19.71 -0.93
C GLU A 170 12.11 19.88 -1.10
N ALA A 171 11.54 19.40 -2.22
CA ALA A 171 10.10 19.38 -2.39
C ALA A 171 9.43 18.41 -1.40
N THR A 172 9.93 17.18 -1.30
CA THR A 172 9.38 16.20 -0.34
C THR A 172 9.54 16.64 1.11
N LEU A 173 10.61 17.38 1.46
CA LEU A 173 10.79 17.92 2.81
C LEU A 173 9.74 19.00 3.13
N ARG A 174 9.35 19.82 2.15
CA ARG A 174 8.23 20.76 2.31
C ARG A 174 6.89 20.03 2.44
N GLU A 175 6.66 19.01 1.61
CA GLU A 175 5.45 18.17 1.70
C GLU A 175 5.31 17.51 3.08
N ILE A 176 6.41 17.07 3.69
CA ILE A 176 6.43 16.51 5.05
C ILE A 176 5.96 17.55 6.08
N ASP A 177 6.49 18.77 6.04
CA ASP A 177 6.10 19.85 6.95
C ASP A 177 4.63 20.23 6.76
N GLU A 178 4.18 20.34 5.51
CA GLU A 178 2.79 20.67 5.17
C GLU A 178 1.81 19.58 5.64
N ALA A 179 2.14 18.30 5.42
CA ALA A 179 1.34 17.18 5.91
C ALA A 179 1.27 17.15 7.44
N LEU A 180 2.39 17.43 8.11
CA LEU A 180 2.44 17.50 9.57
C LEU A 180 1.65 18.69 10.12
N ALA A 181 1.71 19.86 9.48
CA ALA A 181 0.93 21.03 9.85
C ALA A 181 -0.58 20.74 9.74
N ARG A 182 -1.04 20.16 8.62
CA ARG A 182 -2.43 19.73 8.45
C ARG A 182 -2.85 18.71 9.51
N PHE A 183 -1.97 17.75 9.83
CA PHE A 183 -2.25 16.79 10.90
C PHE A 183 -2.44 17.49 12.25
N HIS A 184 -1.56 18.42 12.62
CA HIS A 184 -1.65 19.18 13.87
C HIS A 184 -2.90 20.07 13.96
N GLU A 185 -3.32 20.65 12.83
CA GLU A 185 -4.57 21.41 12.73
C GLU A 185 -5.79 20.51 12.94
N HIS A 186 -5.88 19.41 12.19
CA HIS A 186 -7.07 18.56 12.22
C HIS A 186 -7.19 17.73 13.50
N ARG A 187 -6.07 17.29 14.11
CA ARG A 187 -6.11 16.45 15.34
C ARG A 187 -6.75 17.14 16.55
N GLN A 188 -6.89 18.46 16.52
CA GLN A 188 -7.59 19.23 17.56
C GLN A 188 -9.05 18.77 17.76
N ILE A 189 -9.65 18.12 16.75
CA ILE A 189 -10.97 17.51 16.87
C ILE A 189 -11.05 16.49 18.02
N PHE A 190 -9.97 15.75 18.31
CA PHE A 190 -9.97 14.76 19.38
C PHE A 190 -10.03 15.41 20.76
N GLU A 191 -9.49 16.62 20.92
CA GLU A 191 -9.65 17.42 22.14
C GLU A 191 -11.06 18.02 22.21
N LYS A 192 -11.53 18.63 21.11
CA LYS A 192 -12.86 19.25 21.01
C LYS A 192 -14.01 18.28 21.30
N GLU A 193 -13.93 17.04 20.79
CA GLU A 193 -14.93 15.99 21.02
C GLU A 193 -14.72 15.25 22.36
N GLY A 194 -13.79 15.72 23.21
CA GLY A 194 -13.58 15.19 24.56
C GLY A 194 -12.87 13.84 24.64
N VAL A 195 -12.29 13.34 23.53
CA VAL A 195 -11.46 12.13 23.52
C VAL A 195 -10.15 12.36 24.26
N ARG A 196 -9.58 13.57 24.13
CA ARG A 196 -8.34 13.99 24.77
C ARG A 196 -8.50 15.33 25.49
N PRO A 197 -9.26 15.38 26.60
CA PRO A 197 -9.57 16.64 27.30
C PRO A 197 -8.36 17.25 28.03
N GLU A 198 -7.32 16.45 28.28
CA GLU A 198 -6.08 16.88 28.92
C GLU A 198 -5.02 17.36 27.90
N GLY A 199 -5.39 17.44 26.62
CA GLY A 199 -4.54 17.91 25.53
C GLY A 199 -3.81 16.80 24.76
N LEU A 200 -2.94 17.24 23.84
CA LEU A 200 -2.31 16.39 22.82
C LEU A 200 -0.77 16.30 22.97
N SER A 201 -0.24 16.67 24.14
CA SER A 201 1.20 16.57 24.48
C SER A 201 1.64 15.11 24.66
N LEU A 202 1.77 14.39 23.54
CA LEU A 202 2.11 12.97 23.51
C LEU A 202 3.49 12.74 22.88
N PRO A 203 4.45 12.12 23.58
CA PRO A 203 5.82 11.96 23.08
C PRO A 203 5.94 11.32 21.70
N ARG A 204 5.06 10.35 21.37
CA ARG A 204 5.09 9.68 20.06
C ARG A 204 4.61 10.59 18.93
N GLN A 205 3.55 11.38 19.14
CA GLN A 205 3.12 12.36 18.13
C GLN A 205 4.07 13.55 18.05
N HIS A 206 4.61 14.00 19.19
CA HIS A 206 5.62 15.05 19.19
C HIS A 206 6.86 14.64 18.40
N SER A 207 7.26 13.36 18.44
CA SER A 207 8.44 12.90 17.72
C SER A 207 8.40 13.19 16.21
N LEU A 208 7.21 13.36 15.63
CA LEU A 208 6.98 13.62 14.21
C LEU A 208 7.62 14.94 13.75
N VAL A 209 7.67 15.97 14.60
CA VAL A 209 8.26 17.29 14.27
C VAL A 209 9.77 17.22 14.01
N HIS A 210 10.42 16.14 14.45
CA HIS A 210 11.87 15.99 14.27
C HIS A 210 12.23 15.30 12.94
N TYR A 211 11.26 14.68 12.24
CA TYR A 211 11.55 13.82 11.09
C TYR A 211 12.28 14.54 9.96
N LYS A 212 11.88 15.77 9.60
CA LYS A 212 12.59 16.56 8.59
C LYS A 212 14.07 16.73 8.93
N THR A 213 14.36 17.19 10.15
CA THR A 213 15.73 17.38 10.63
C THR A 213 16.51 16.06 10.67
N VAL A 214 15.87 14.96 11.10
CA VAL A 214 16.51 13.63 11.09
C VAL A 214 16.88 13.23 9.67
N ILE A 215 15.97 13.40 8.71
CA ILE A 215 16.18 13.05 7.31
C ILE A 215 17.36 13.82 6.74
N GLN A 216 17.46 15.12 7.02
CA GLN A 216 18.57 15.95 6.57
C GLN A 216 19.92 15.53 7.16
N LEU A 217 19.94 15.10 8.42
CA LEU A 217 21.18 14.72 9.12
C LEU A 217 21.63 13.29 8.83
N PHE A 218 20.69 12.35 8.67
CA PHE A 218 20.97 10.92 8.66
C PHE A 218 20.45 10.16 7.42
N GLY A 219 19.73 10.82 6.52
CA GLY A 219 19.12 10.21 5.34
C GLY A 219 17.77 9.55 5.63
N SER A 220 17.29 8.73 4.69
CA SER A 220 15.95 8.12 4.79
C SER A 220 15.80 7.25 6.06
N PRO A 221 14.69 7.38 6.82
CA PRO A 221 14.50 6.66 8.07
C PRO A 221 14.37 5.14 7.90
N ASN A 222 14.08 4.66 6.69
CA ASN A 222 13.94 3.23 6.39
C ASN A 222 15.20 2.43 6.77
N GLY A 223 16.38 3.02 6.62
CA GLY A 223 17.67 2.41 6.98
C GLY A 223 18.03 2.48 8.46
N LEU A 224 17.25 3.21 9.27
CA LEU A 224 17.59 3.55 10.67
C LEU A 224 16.52 3.08 11.66
N CYS A 225 15.44 2.47 11.16
CA CYS A 225 14.30 2.04 11.96
C CYS A 225 14.57 0.72 12.70
N SER A 226 14.00 0.57 13.89
CA SER A 226 14.06 -0.68 14.66
C SER A 226 13.43 -1.89 13.96
N SER A 227 12.67 -1.70 12.88
CA SER A 227 12.18 -2.81 12.04
C SER A 227 13.30 -3.73 11.56
N ILE A 228 14.48 -3.17 11.27
CA ILE A 228 15.68 -3.94 10.87
C ILE A 228 16.11 -4.86 12.01
N THR A 229 16.24 -4.29 13.21
CA THR A 229 16.64 -5.06 14.41
C THR A 229 15.56 -6.05 14.85
N GLU A 230 14.27 -5.71 14.73
CA GLU A 230 13.15 -6.61 15.06
C GLU A 230 13.10 -7.80 14.10
N SER A 231 13.33 -7.58 12.80
CA SER A 231 13.46 -8.65 11.80
C SER A 231 14.64 -9.57 12.11
N LYS A 232 15.81 -9.03 12.44
CA LYS A 232 16.97 -9.83 12.85
C LYS A 232 16.73 -10.57 14.15
N HIS A 233 16.01 -9.98 15.11
CA HIS A 233 15.66 -10.62 16.37
C HIS A 233 14.73 -11.84 16.16
N ILE A 234 13.87 -11.84 15.14
CA ILE A 234 13.09 -13.04 14.78
C ILE A 234 14.04 -14.20 14.42
N LYS A 235 14.95 -13.97 13.47
CA LYS A 235 15.86 -15.01 12.96
C LYS A 235 16.93 -15.43 13.96
N ALA A 236 17.47 -14.49 14.73
CA ALA A 236 18.59 -14.75 15.64
C ALA A 236 18.14 -15.18 17.05
N VAL A 237 16.91 -14.88 17.45
CA VAL A 237 16.41 -15.16 18.82
C VAL A 237 15.14 -15.99 18.80
N LYS A 238 14.05 -15.50 18.20
CA LYS A 238 12.73 -16.17 18.31
C LYS A 238 12.72 -17.56 17.65
N GLU A 239 13.25 -17.69 16.44
CA GLU A 239 13.33 -18.97 15.73
C GLU A 239 14.26 -19.98 16.43
N PRO A 240 15.51 -19.64 16.80
CA PRO A 240 16.37 -20.53 17.57
C PRO A 240 15.77 -20.90 18.93
N TRP A 241 15.08 -19.97 19.60
CA TRP A 241 14.38 -20.26 20.85
C TRP A 241 13.31 -21.34 20.63
N ARG A 242 12.43 -21.18 19.63
CA ARG A 242 11.40 -22.19 19.28
C ARG A 242 11.99 -23.55 18.92
N ARG A 243 13.18 -23.59 18.32
CA ARG A 243 13.90 -24.83 17.96
C ARG A 243 14.66 -25.46 19.13
N SER A 244 14.90 -24.70 20.20
CA SER A 244 15.60 -25.20 21.39
C SER A 244 14.68 -26.05 22.24
N SER A 245 15.26 -26.80 23.19
CA SER A 245 14.47 -27.51 24.20
C SER A 245 13.84 -26.60 25.26
N HIS A 246 14.00 -25.27 25.15
CA HIS A 246 13.66 -24.26 26.16
C HIS A 246 14.39 -24.41 27.51
N TYR A 247 15.21 -25.45 27.70
CA TYR A 247 16.01 -25.67 28.90
C TYR A 247 17.47 -25.28 28.68
N LYS A 248 17.97 -24.28 29.42
CA LYS A 248 19.29 -23.67 29.17
C LYS A 248 19.50 -23.28 27.70
N ALA A 249 18.47 -22.67 27.11
CA ALA A 249 18.33 -22.48 25.67
C ALA A 249 19.42 -21.59 25.04
N LEU A 250 20.00 -20.64 25.77
CA LEU A 250 20.96 -19.67 25.21
C LEU A 250 22.11 -20.36 24.46
N GLY A 251 22.72 -21.38 25.04
CA GLY A 251 23.79 -22.14 24.38
C GLY A 251 23.31 -22.85 23.10
N GLN A 252 22.10 -23.38 23.11
CA GLN A 252 21.49 -24.05 21.95
C GLN A 252 21.18 -23.05 20.83
N MET A 253 20.69 -21.86 21.20
CA MET A 253 20.39 -20.78 20.26
C MET A 253 21.66 -20.28 19.58
N LEU A 254 22.73 -20.06 20.35
CA LEU A 254 24.03 -19.64 19.82
C LEU A 254 24.60 -20.69 18.85
N LEU A 255 24.53 -21.97 19.18
CA LEU A 255 24.96 -23.06 18.28
C LEU A 255 24.11 -23.14 17.02
N THR A 256 22.80 -22.92 17.13
CA THR A 256 21.88 -22.88 15.97
C THR A 256 22.24 -21.75 15.03
N ASN A 257 22.42 -20.53 15.54
CA ASN A 257 22.85 -19.38 14.74
C ASN A 257 24.19 -19.65 14.06
N GLN A 258 25.19 -20.15 14.82
CA GLN A 258 26.49 -20.49 14.25
C GLN A 258 26.39 -21.50 13.10
N ARG A 259 25.54 -22.52 13.22
CA ARG A 259 25.33 -23.51 12.15
C ARG A 259 24.68 -22.88 10.92
N LEU A 260 23.66 -22.05 11.10
CA LEU A 260 23.00 -21.34 9.99
C LEU A 260 23.96 -20.40 9.27
N ASP A 261 24.80 -19.67 10.01
CA ASP A 261 25.82 -18.78 9.43
C ASP A 261 26.86 -19.57 8.62
N LYS A 262 27.33 -20.70 9.15
CA LYS A 262 28.25 -21.60 8.44
C LYS A 262 27.63 -22.17 7.16
N LEU A 263 26.35 -22.54 7.19
CA LEU A 263 25.62 -23.02 6.01
C LEU A 263 25.43 -21.91 4.97
N ALA A 264 25.10 -20.69 5.40
CA ALA A 264 24.98 -19.54 4.52
C ALA A 264 26.32 -19.20 3.84
N ALA A 265 27.42 -19.17 4.60
CA ALA A 265 28.76 -18.96 4.07
C ALA A 265 29.17 -20.07 3.08
N SER A 266 28.89 -21.34 3.43
CA SER A 266 29.18 -22.48 2.55
C SER A 266 28.38 -22.40 1.24
N ARG A 267 27.12 -21.96 1.28
CA ARG A 267 26.29 -21.78 0.07
C ARG A 267 26.92 -20.74 -0.87
N VAL A 268 27.43 -19.63 -0.34
CA VAL A 268 28.13 -18.60 -1.13
C VAL A 268 29.40 -19.18 -1.77
N ASP A 269 30.22 -19.91 -1.00
CA ASP A 269 31.41 -20.60 -1.53
C ASP A 269 31.06 -21.57 -2.67
N PHE A 270 30.03 -22.41 -2.46
CA PHE A 270 29.61 -23.39 -3.45
C PHE A 270 29.04 -22.75 -4.72
N ILE A 271 28.30 -21.64 -4.60
CA ILE A 271 27.86 -20.85 -5.77
C ILE A 271 29.07 -20.28 -6.51
N ALA A 272 30.02 -19.65 -5.82
CA ALA A 272 31.20 -19.06 -6.44
C ALA A 272 32.06 -20.10 -7.19
N ARG A 273 32.04 -21.35 -6.71
CA ARG A 273 32.72 -22.50 -7.33
C ARG A 273 31.90 -23.22 -8.40
N GLY A 274 30.69 -22.75 -8.71
CA GLY A 274 29.78 -23.39 -9.68
C GLY A 274 29.22 -24.74 -9.23
N MET A 275 29.38 -25.12 -7.96
CA MET A 275 28.94 -26.42 -7.42
C MET A 275 27.42 -26.51 -7.24
N LEU A 276 26.72 -25.36 -7.29
CA LEU A 276 25.26 -25.26 -7.21
C LEU A 276 24.64 -24.82 -8.55
N SER A 277 25.41 -24.89 -9.65
CA SER A 277 24.99 -24.54 -11.00
C SER A 277 24.82 -25.82 -11.83
N GLY A 278 23.61 -26.39 -11.84
CA GLY A 278 23.28 -27.58 -12.63
C GLY A 278 21.87 -28.10 -12.31
N PRO A 279 21.25 -28.92 -13.18
CA PRO A 279 20.01 -29.59 -12.84
C PRO A 279 20.26 -30.52 -11.66
N LEU A 280 19.48 -30.35 -10.58
CA LEU A 280 19.52 -31.25 -9.43
C LEU A 280 19.30 -32.69 -9.92
N PRO A 281 20.15 -33.66 -9.55
CA PRO A 281 19.78 -35.06 -9.69
C PRO A 281 18.50 -35.23 -8.86
N ALA A 282 17.46 -35.78 -9.47
CA ALA A 282 16.20 -36.09 -8.81
C ALA A 282 16.42 -37.14 -7.71
N LEU A 283 16.97 -36.73 -6.58
CA LEU A 283 16.94 -37.48 -5.34
C LEU A 283 15.52 -37.33 -4.81
N GLY A 284 14.75 -38.41 -4.91
CA GLY A 284 13.37 -38.55 -4.46
C GLY A 284 13.23 -38.44 -2.94
N VAL A 285 13.65 -37.32 -2.38
CA VAL A 285 13.14 -36.82 -1.11
C VAL A 285 11.85 -36.11 -1.48
N VAL A 286 10.73 -36.77 -1.21
CA VAL A 286 9.45 -36.10 -1.04
C VAL A 286 9.61 -35.22 0.20
N LEU A 287 10.26 -34.07 0.02
CA LEU A 287 9.84 -32.89 0.74
C LEU A 287 8.41 -32.72 0.27
N GLU A 288 7.44 -33.08 1.11
CA GLU A 288 6.17 -32.39 1.09
C GLU A 288 6.56 -30.92 1.09
N ALA A 289 6.53 -30.32 -0.09
CA ALA A 289 6.37 -28.91 -0.20
C ALA A 289 5.13 -28.67 0.63
N VAL A 290 5.33 -28.10 1.83
CA VAL A 290 4.32 -27.20 2.34
C VAL A 290 4.11 -26.27 1.15
N GLU A 291 2.98 -26.44 0.49
CA GLU A 291 2.50 -25.45 -0.46
C GLU A 291 2.34 -24.19 0.38
N ASP A 292 3.43 -23.42 0.50
CA ASP A 292 3.33 -21.99 0.59
C ASP A 292 2.67 -21.59 -0.74
N ASP A 293 1.33 -21.59 -0.74
CA ASP A 293 0.44 -21.06 -1.79
C ASP A 293 0.60 -19.53 -1.98
N ASP A 294 1.63 -18.95 -1.38
CA ASP A 294 2.08 -17.60 -1.68
C ASP A 294 3.10 -17.67 -2.82
N GLY A 295 2.60 -17.94 -4.02
CA GLY A 295 3.26 -17.39 -5.20
C GLY A 295 3.20 -15.87 -5.07
N ASP A 296 4.26 -15.27 -4.52
CA ASP A 296 4.39 -13.85 -4.22
C ASP A 296 3.73 -13.01 -5.32
N GLU A 297 2.65 -12.31 -4.96
CA GLU A 297 1.86 -11.48 -5.90
C GLU A 297 2.62 -10.20 -6.34
N ASP A 298 3.74 -9.93 -5.67
CA ASP A 298 4.67 -8.82 -5.80
C ASP A 298 6.10 -9.39 -5.77
N ASP A 299 6.90 -9.08 -6.80
CA ASP A 299 8.27 -9.55 -6.93
C ASP A 299 9.23 -8.41 -7.28
N THR A 300 10.49 -8.53 -6.84
CA THR A 300 11.55 -7.60 -7.24
C THR A 300 12.23 -8.07 -8.53
N VAL A 301 12.40 -7.17 -9.51
CA VAL A 301 13.01 -7.52 -10.80
C VAL A 301 14.36 -6.82 -10.99
N ALA A 302 15.36 -7.57 -11.48
CA ALA A 302 16.62 -7.02 -11.95
C ALA A 302 16.52 -6.74 -13.46
N GLY A 303 16.65 -5.49 -13.88
CA GLY A 303 16.52 -5.10 -15.29
C GLY A 303 16.87 -3.65 -15.56
N PRO A 304 16.93 -3.23 -16.84
CA PRO A 304 17.07 -1.82 -17.21
C PRO A 304 15.88 -1.01 -16.67
N ARG A 305 16.10 0.29 -16.39
CA ARG A 305 15.05 1.17 -15.88
C ARG A 305 14.03 1.46 -16.98
N VAL A 306 12.78 1.08 -16.75
CA VAL A 306 11.63 1.38 -17.61
C VAL A 306 10.56 2.08 -16.78
N MET A 307 9.83 3.02 -17.37
CA MET A 307 8.77 3.76 -16.67
C MET A 307 7.60 2.83 -16.29
N ALA A 308 7.08 2.08 -17.25
CA ALA A 308 6.14 0.98 -17.05
C ALA A 308 6.14 0.09 -18.31
N GLU A 309 6.09 -1.22 -18.14
CA GLU A 309 5.92 -2.22 -19.19
C GLU A 309 4.94 -3.30 -18.72
N VAL A 310 4.07 -3.77 -19.62
CA VAL A 310 3.05 -4.78 -19.28
C VAL A 310 3.15 -5.97 -20.22
N PHE A 311 3.04 -7.17 -19.65
CA PHE A 311 3.12 -8.44 -20.37
C PHE A 311 1.94 -9.34 -20.04
N LEU A 312 1.35 -9.97 -21.06
CA LEU A 312 0.40 -11.06 -20.83
C LEU A 312 1.10 -12.26 -20.17
N ALA A 313 0.34 -13.07 -19.44
CA ALA A 313 0.84 -14.34 -18.92
C ALA A 313 1.48 -15.19 -20.03
N ARG A 314 2.60 -15.84 -19.73
CA ARG A 314 3.39 -16.61 -20.71
C ARG A 314 2.59 -17.70 -21.44
N THR A 315 1.60 -18.29 -20.77
CA THR A 315 0.80 -19.39 -21.31
C THR A 315 -0.65 -18.93 -21.45
N PRO A 316 -1.26 -19.05 -22.65
CA PRO A 316 -2.68 -18.83 -22.81
C PRO A 316 -3.52 -19.81 -21.98
N ALA A 317 -4.65 -19.32 -21.46
CA ALA A 317 -5.62 -20.15 -20.79
C ALA A 317 -6.27 -21.14 -21.78
N ARG A 318 -6.61 -22.33 -21.29
CA ARG A 318 -7.24 -23.40 -22.08
C ARG A 318 -8.74 -23.42 -21.84
N GLY A 319 -9.49 -24.01 -22.78
CA GLY A 319 -10.94 -24.20 -22.65
C GLY A 319 -11.79 -23.02 -23.12
N TYR A 320 -11.18 -21.98 -23.68
CA TYR A 320 -11.90 -20.82 -24.22
C TYR A 320 -12.16 -20.95 -25.72
N PRO A 321 -13.35 -20.55 -26.21
CA PRO A 321 -13.59 -20.38 -27.64
C PRO A 321 -12.63 -19.36 -28.27
N SER A 322 -12.31 -19.56 -29.55
CA SER A 322 -11.33 -18.70 -30.26
C SER A 322 -11.98 -17.59 -31.08
N GLN A 323 -13.30 -17.64 -31.29
CA GLN A 323 -14.04 -16.63 -32.05
C GLN A 323 -14.69 -15.62 -31.09
N ALA A 324 -14.71 -14.34 -31.48
CA ALA A 324 -15.20 -13.26 -30.63
C ALA A 324 -16.64 -13.48 -30.14
N HIS A 325 -17.54 -13.90 -31.04
CA HIS A 325 -18.94 -14.15 -30.72
C HIS A 325 -19.12 -15.31 -29.71
N GLU A 326 -18.48 -16.45 -29.96
CA GLU A 326 -18.54 -17.63 -29.08
C GLU A 326 -17.91 -17.33 -27.72
N LEU A 327 -16.80 -16.58 -27.71
CA LEU A 327 -16.11 -16.19 -26.48
C LEU A 327 -16.98 -15.23 -25.65
N SER A 328 -17.66 -14.27 -26.30
CA SER A 328 -18.59 -13.34 -25.66
C SER A 328 -19.73 -14.09 -24.96
N GLN A 329 -20.30 -15.11 -25.61
CA GLN A 329 -21.34 -15.95 -25.02
C GLN A 329 -20.81 -16.80 -23.87
N HIS A 330 -19.63 -17.41 -24.04
CA HIS A 330 -18.99 -18.23 -23.01
C HIS A 330 -18.69 -17.45 -21.74
N LEU A 331 -18.31 -16.17 -21.86
CA LEU A 331 -18.00 -15.29 -20.74
C LEU A 331 -19.22 -14.56 -20.17
N GLY A 332 -20.38 -14.64 -20.83
CA GLY A 332 -21.58 -13.89 -20.42
C GLY A 332 -21.43 -12.37 -20.57
N LEU A 333 -20.67 -11.90 -21.56
CA LEU A 333 -20.50 -10.47 -21.82
C LEU A 333 -21.81 -9.84 -22.35
N PRO A 334 -22.00 -8.52 -22.18
CA PRO A 334 -23.15 -7.79 -22.73
C PRO A 334 -23.32 -8.01 -24.24
N GLN A 335 -24.57 -7.99 -24.71
CA GLN A 335 -24.90 -8.08 -26.14
C GLN A 335 -24.75 -6.74 -26.86
N SER A 336 -24.70 -5.64 -26.12
CA SER A 336 -24.49 -4.29 -26.63
C SER A 336 -23.63 -3.51 -25.61
N PRO A 337 -22.54 -2.84 -26.04
CA PRO A 337 -21.84 -3.09 -27.31
C PRO A 337 -21.31 -4.53 -27.36
N THR A 338 -21.33 -5.17 -28.55
CA THR A 338 -20.79 -6.53 -28.70
C THR A 338 -19.27 -6.54 -28.52
N PHE A 339 -18.71 -7.64 -28.00
CA PHE A 339 -17.25 -7.78 -27.90
C PHE A 339 -16.55 -7.65 -29.26
N GLN A 340 -17.19 -8.11 -30.34
CA GLN A 340 -16.66 -7.93 -31.69
C GLN A 340 -16.61 -6.45 -32.08
N TYR A 341 -17.67 -5.68 -31.84
CA TYR A 341 -17.67 -4.24 -32.06
C TYR A 341 -16.53 -3.54 -31.33
N LEU A 342 -16.31 -3.87 -30.04
CA LEU A 342 -15.21 -3.29 -29.26
C LEU A 342 -13.82 -3.60 -29.82
N ILE A 343 -13.61 -4.79 -30.41
CA ILE A 343 -12.36 -5.10 -31.11
C ILE A 343 -12.22 -4.26 -32.39
N GLN A 344 -13.32 -4.04 -33.11
CA GLN A 344 -13.30 -3.28 -34.37
C GLN A 344 -13.06 -1.79 -34.13
N THR A 345 -13.66 -1.19 -33.09
CA THR A 345 -13.39 0.20 -32.70
C THR A 345 -11.93 0.37 -32.27
N PHE A 346 -11.43 -0.53 -31.42
CA PHE A 346 -10.02 -0.57 -31.03
C PHE A 346 -9.09 -0.68 -32.25
N LEU A 347 -9.37 -1.59 -33.19
CA LEU A 347 -8.57 -1.74 -34.40
C LEU A 347 -8.59 -0.49 -35.27
N PHE A 348 -9.73 0.21 -35.36
CA PHE A 348 -9.80 1.48 -36.07
C PHE A 348 -8.84 2.50 -35.44
N ASP A 349 -8.88 2.66 -34.13
CA ASP A 349 -8.00 3.61 -33.42
C ASP A 349 -6.52 3.27 -33.58
N GLN A 350 -6.17 1.98 -33.59
CA GLN A 350 -4.79 1.53 -33.83
C GLN A 350 -4.30 1.78 -35.26
N LEU A 351 -5.18 1.63 -36.26
CA LEU A 351 -4.84 1.84 -37.68
C LEU A 351 -4.85 3.32 -38.07
N HIS A 352 -5.61 4.14 -37.33
CA HIS A 352 -5.84 5.55 -37.61
C HIS A 352 -5.62 6.43 -36.37
N PRO A 353 -4.39 6.46 -35.79
CA PRO A 353 -4.12 7.18 -34.55
C PRO A 353 -4.31 8.72 -34.65
N ASN A 354 -4.35 9.27 -35.86
CA ASN A 354 -4.58 10.69 -36.13
C ASN A 354 -5.99 10.97 -36.66
N ALA A 355 -6.92 10.02 -36.57
CA ALA A 355 -8.31 10.25 -36.96
C ALA A 355 -8.94 11.36 -36.09
N PRO A 356 -9.78 12.24 -36.66
CA PRO A 356 -10.38 13.35 -35.91
C PRO A 356 -11.46 12.90 -34.90
N ILE A 357 -12.04 11.71 -35.10
CA ILE A 357 -13.02 11.11 -34.20
C ILE A 357 -12.64 9.64 -33.94
N PRO A 358 -12.86 9.14 -32.72
CA PRO A 358 -12.49 7.77 -32.34
C PRO A 358 -13.38 6.73 -33.02
N GLY A 359 -12.90 5.49 -33.09
CA GLY A 359 -13.60 4.35 -33.68
C GLY A 359 -14.96 4.09 -33.03
N SER A 360 -15.13 4.42 -31.75
CA SER A 360 -16.42 4.33 -31.04
C SER A 360 -17.52 5.24 -31.59
N GLU A 361 -17.15 6.33 -32.26
CA GLU A 361 -18.06 7.29 -32.89
C GLU A 361 -18.17 7.11 -34.41
N GLN A 362 -17.40 6.17 -34.98
CA GLN A 362 -17.43 5.89 -36.41
C GLN A 362 -18.61 4.98 -36.78
N PRO A 363 -19.22 5.15 -37.96
CA PRO A 363 -20.25 4.25 -38.45
C PRO A 363 -19.65 2.86 -38.73
N LEU A 364 -20.43 1.81 -38.45
CA LEU A 364 -20.00 0.40 -38.49
C LEU A 364 -19.36 -0.02 -39.82
N ASN A 365 -19.78 0.58 -40.94
CA ASN A 365 -19.24 0.27 -42.28
C ASN A 365 -17.81 0.78 -42.50
N LEU A 366 -17.32 1.70 -41.68
CA LEU A 366 -15.94 2.19 -41.72
C LEU A 366 -15.01 1.40 -40.78
N LEU A 367 -15.57 0.58 -39.89
CA LEU A 367 -14.79 -0.21 -38.95
C LEU A 367 -14.15 -1.44 -39.64
N PRO A 368 -12.89 -1.79 -39.30
CA PRO A 368 -12.24 -2.98 -39.83
C PRO A 368 -13.04 -4.25 -39.53
N THR A 369 -13.15 -5.17 -40.49
CA THR A 369 -13.76 -6.48 -40.24
C THR A 369 -12.78 -7.37 -39.45
N PHE A 370 -13.21 -7.89 -38.31
CA PHE A 370 -12.41 -8.79 -37.48
C PHE A 370 -12.99 -10.21 -37.46
N ASN A 371 -12.21 -11.18 -37.97
CA ASN A 371 -12.50 -12.62 -37.96
C ASN A 371 -11.32 -13.45 -37.42
N GLY A 372 -10.41 -12.81 -36.67
CA GLY A 372 -9.19 -13.42 -36.15
C GLY A 372 -9.45 -14.37 -34.98
N ARG A 373 -8.51 -15.30 -34.75
CA ARG A 373 -8.54 -16.17 -33.57
C ARG A 373 -8.00 -15.44 -32.34
N ILE A 374 -8.75 -15.53 -31.24
CA ILE A 374 -8.43 -14.94 -29.95
C ILE A 374 -7.78 -15.98 -29.04
N LYS A 375 -6.75 -15.57 -28.31
CA LYS A 375 -6.15 -16.31 -27.19
C LYS A 375 -6.44 -15.57 -25.90
N VAL A 376 -6.90 -16.28 -24.87
CA VAL A 376 -7.26 -15.72 -23.55
C VAL A 376 -6.14 -15.93 -22.54
N PHE A 377 -5.99 -15.00 -21.59
CA PHE A 377 -5.04 -15.04 -20.49
C PHE A 377 -5.73 -14.65 -19.19
N HIS A 378 -5.34 -15.27 -18.07
CA HIS A 378 -5.94 -14.98 -16.74
C HIS A 378 -5.24 -13.85 -15.97
N SER A 379 -4.15 -13.31 -16.51
CA SER A 379 -3.42 -12.22 -15.88
C SER A 379 -2.49 -11.53 -16.87
N ALA A 380 -2.19 -10.26 -16.57
CA ALA A 380 -1.05 -9.53 -17.06
C ALA A 380 -0.09 -9.22 -15.90
N VAL A 381 1.15 -8.87 -16.23
CA VAL A 381 2.21 -8.51 -15.30
C VAL A 381 2.66 -7.12 -15.66
N ALA A 382 2.62 -6.18 -14.72
CA ALA A 382 3.16 -4.84 -14.87
C ALA A 382 4.52 -4.75 -14.18
N GLU A 383 5.51 -4.19 -14.87
CA GLU A 383 6.85 -3.92 -14.36
C GLU A 383 7.12 -2.40 -14.45
N PHE A 384 7.43 -1.76 -13.33
CA PHE A 384 7.58 -0.31 -13.26
C PHE A 384 8.61 0.11 -12.21
N PHE A 385 9.08 1.35 -12.30
CA PHE A 385 10.07 1.90 -11.40
C PHE A 385 9.41 2.42 -10.10
N ALA A 386 9.66 1.74 -8.98
CA ALA A 386 9.09 2.05 -7.66
C ALA A 386 10.12 1.87 -6.54
N PRO A 387 11.13 2.76 -6.43
CA PRO A 387 12.26 2.57 -5.51
C PRO A 387 11.90 2.76 -4.02
N SER A 388 10.72 3.29 -3.72
CA SER A 388 10.20 3.43 -2.36
C SER A 388 9.48 2.16 -1.88
N ASP A 389 9.09 1.28 -2.80
CA ASP A 389 8.51 -0.03 -2.52
C ASP A 389 9.61 -1.12 -2.49
N PRO A 390 9.31 -2.34 -2.01
CA PRO A 390 10.21 -3.48 -2.21
C PRO A 390 10.52 -3.63 -3.70
N ALA A 391 11.77 -3.33 -4.08
CA ALA A 391 12.20 -3.25 -5.46
C ALA A 391 13.56 -3.92 -5.67
N GLY A 392 13.83 -4.33 -6.91
CA GLY A 392 15.11 -4.94 -7.28
C GLY A 392 16.26 -3.94 -7.22
N VAL A 393 17.48 -4.41 -7.49
CA VAL A 393 18.70 -3.58 -7.45
C VAL A 393 18.59 -2.33 -8.34
N GLY A 394 17.78 -2.37 -9.40
CA GLY A 394 17.51 -1.24 -10.29
C GLY A 394 16.40 -0.28 -9.85
N GLY A 395 15.67 -0.59 -8.77
CA GLY A 395 14.45 0.11 -8.35
C GLY A 395 13.18 -0.34 -9.08
N MET A 396 13.24 -1.46 -9.82
CA MET A 396 12.10 -2.02 -10.54
C MET A 396 11.27 -2.94 -9.64
N HIS A 397 9.96 -2.83 -9.79
CA HIS A 397 8.93 -3.57 -9.08
C HIS A 397 8.04 -4.28 -10.08
N ARG A 398 7.46 -5.41 -9.68
CA ARG A 398 6.59 -6.21 -10.53
C ARG A 398 5.34 -6.59 -9.76
N GLU A 399 4.20 -6.31 -10.37
CA GLU A 399 2.90 -6.72 -9.84
C GLU A 399 2.10 -7.50 -10.89
N ARG A 400 1.19 -8.35 -10.44
CA ARG A 400 0.31 -9.12 -11.32
C ARG A 400 -1.12 -8.60 -11.25
N ILE A 401 -1.67 -8.23 -12.41
CA ILE A 401 -3.07 -7.82 -12.57
C ILE A 401 -3.86 -9.03 -13.08
N ARG A 402 -4.94 -9.41 -12.39
CA ARG A 402 -5.72 -10.62 -12.69
C ARG A 402 -7.07 -10.32 -13.33
N ALA A 403 -7.43 -11.21 -14.25
CA ALA A 403 -8.79 -11.36 -14.75
C ALA A 403 -9.08 -12.86 -14.86
N THR A 404 -9.43 -13.49 -13.74
CA THR A 404 -9.60 -14.95 -13.61
C THR A 404 -11.00 -15.31 -13.14
N PRO A 405 -11.65 -16.35 -13.73
CA PRO A 405 -12.99 -16.78 -13.33
C PRO A 405 -13.03 -17.47 -11.96
N SER A 406 -11.88 -17.96 -11.48
CA SER A 406 -11.75 -18.57 -10.15
C SER A 406 -10.40 -18.24 -9.54
N TRP A 407 -10.40 -17.70 -8.33
CA TRP A 407 -9.21 -17.38 -7.55
C TRP A 407 -9.33 -18.01 -6.16
N ARG A 408 -8.37 -18.90 -5.83
CA ARG A 408 -8.31 -19.65 -4.54
C ARG A 408 -9.64 -20.33 -4.13
N GLY A 409 -10.48 -20.70 -5.10
CA GLY A 409 -11.79 -21.30 -4.85
C GLY A 409 -12.87 -20.34 -4.33
N GLU A 410 -12.59 -19.03 -4.22
CA GLU A 410 -13.51 -18.04 -3.63
C GLU A 410 -14.38 -17.30 -4.68
N GLY A 411 -14.15 -17.54 -5.97
CA GLY A 411 -14.90 -16.93 -7.07
C GLY A 411 -14.01 -16.14 -8.05
N PRO A 412 -14.62 -15.35 -8.96
CA PRO A 412 -13.87 -14.57 -9.94
C PRO A 412 -13.07 -13.45 -9.28
N ARG A 413 -11.91 -13.12 -9.86
CA ARG A 413 -11.08 -11.96 -9.50
C ARG A 413 -10.77 -11.15 -10.75
N HIS A 414 -11.30 -9.93 -10.76
CA HIS A 414 -11.11 -8.92 -11.79
C HIS A 414 -10.51 -7.69 -11.12
N ASP A 415 -9.19 -7.54 -11.24
CA ASP A 415 -8.44 -6.45 -10.61
C ASP A 415 -8.67 -5.13 -11.37
N CYS A 416 -8.54 -4.01 -10.66
CA CYS A 416 -8.55 -2.70 -11.27
C CYS A 416 -7.13 -2.27 -11.69
N LEU A 417 -7.05 -1.37 -12.67
CA LEU A 417 -5.81 -0.88 -13.26
C LEU A 417 -5.90 0.61 -13.58
N PHE A 418 -4.73 1.25 -13.66
CA PHE A 418 -4.56 2.56 -14.25
C PHE A 418 -4.17 2.42 -15.72
N ALA A 419 -4.86 3.14 -16.59
CA ALA A 419 -4.50 3.30 -18.00
C ALA A 419 -4.07 4.75 -18.26
N THR A 420 -3.14 4.95 -19.20
CA THR A 420 -2.68 6.28 -19.60
C THR A 420 -3.80 7.03 -20.33
N ASN A 421 -4.07 8.27 -19.92
CA ASN A 421 -4.99 9.19 -20.61
C ASN A 421 -4.21 10.28 -21.35
N ASP A 422 -3.73 11.29 -20.62
CA ASP A 422 -2.87 12.35 -21.13
C ASP A 422 -1.51 12.31 -20.40
N PRO A 423 -0.43 11.90 -21.07
CA PRO A 423 0.89 11.79 -20.45
C PRO A 423 1.48 13.15 -20.03
N ASN A 424 0.88 14.29 -20.45
CA ASN A 424 1.31 15.62 -20.06
C ASN A 424 0.68 16.09 -18.73
N LEU A 425 -0.40 15.43 -18.29
CA LEU A 425 -1.04 15.70 -17.02
C LEU A 425 -0.45 14.83 -15.91
N LYS A 426 -0.35 15.38 -14.71
CA LYS A 426 0.18 14.68 -13.54
C LYS A 426 -0.94 14.02 -12.73
N GLY A 427 -0.59 12.97 -12.00
CA GLY A 427 -1.52 12.31 -11.09
C GLY A 427 -2.68 11.64 -11.83
N MET A 428 -3.79 11.46 -11.12
CA MET A 428 -5.02 10.91 -11.67
C MET A 428 -5.57 11.68 -12.87
N ARG A 429 -5.24 12.97 -13.04
CA ARG A 429 -5.69 13.75 -14.22
C ARG A 429 -5.08 13.24 -15.53
N GLY A 430 -3.91 12.60 -15.47
CA GLY A 430 -3.27 11.95 -16.62
C GLY A 430 -3.61 10.46 -16.77
N LEU A 431 -4.49 9.92 -15.91
CA LEU A 431 -4.80 8.50 -15.84
C LEU A 431 -6.30 8.25 -15.95
N HIS A 432 -6.67 7.07 -16.44
CA HIS A 432 -7.99 6.48 -16.31
C HIS A 432 -7.95 5.33 -15.32
N ALA A 433 -9.05 5.11 -14.60
CA ALA A 433 -9.25 3.91 -13.79
C ALA A 433 -10.15 2.94 -14.55
N ALA A 434 -9.80 1.66 -14.57
CA ALA A 434 -10.60 0.64 -15.23
C ALA A 434 -10.52 -0.70 -14.48
N ARG A 435 -11.51 -1.59 -14.67
CA ARG A 435 -11.49 -2.96 -14.15
C ARG A 435 -11.20 -3.93 -15.29
N ALA A 436 -10.20 -4.79 -15.13
CA ALA A 436 -9.84 -5.79 -16.13
C ALA A 436 -10.84 -6.96 -16.12
N VAL A 437 -11.60 -7.10 -17.21
CA VAL A 437 -12.57 -8.20 -17.38
C VAL A 437 -11.95 -9.39 -18.10
N LEU A 438 -11.09 -9.13 -19.10
CA LEU A 438 -10.44 -10.18 -19.89
C LEU A 438 -9.10 -9.69 -20.40
N PHE A 439 -8.05 -10.50 -20.25
CA PHE A 439 -6.81 -10.33 -21.01
C PHE A 439 -6.80 -11.27 -22.21
N PHE A 440 -6.48 -10.74 -23.39
CA PHE A 440 -6.50 -11.52 -24.62
C PHE A 440 -5.48 -11.04 -25.64
N SER A 441 -5.26 -11.84 -26.68
CA SER A 441 -4.48 -11.39 -27.85
C SER A 441 -5.05 -11.96 -29.13
N PHE A 442 -4.82 -11.27 -30.23
CA PHE A 442 -5.15 -11.73 -31.57
C PHE A 442 -4.14 -11.21 -32.60
N VAL A 443 -4.16 -11.78 -33.80
CA VAL A 443 -3.34 -11.30 -34.92
C VAL A 443 -4.24 -10.64 -35.96
N PHE A 444 -3.89 -9.43 -36.37
CA PHE A 444 -4.56 -8.69 -37.44
C PHE A 444 -3.49 -8.07 -38.35
N ASN A 445 -3.61 -8.23 -39.67
CA ASN A 445 -2.60 -7.78 -40.65
C ASN A 445 -1.16 -8.17 -40.29
N HIS A 446 -0.95 -9.41 -39.82
CA HIS A 446 0.34 -9.95 -39.38
C HIS A 446 0.95 -9.30 -38.12
N VAL A 447 0.23 -8.40 -37.45
CA VAL A 447 0.63 -7.78 -36.18
C VAL A 447 -0.10 -8.48 -35.04
N LEU A 448 0.64 -8.80 -33.97
CA LEU A 448 0.08 -9.34 -32.73
C LEU A 448 -0.38 -8.16 -31.87
N TYR A 449 -1.66 -8.17 -31.48
CA TYR A 449 -2.24 -7.20 -30.57
C TYR A 449 -2.53 -7.87 -29.22
N PRO A 450 -1.72 -7.62 -28.19
CA PRO A 450 -2.07 -7.92 -26.80
C PRO A 450 -3.00 -6.86 -26.23
N CYS A 451 -4.17 -7.28 -25.74
CA CYS A 451 -5.24 -6.40 -25.32
C CYS A 451 -5.82 -6.77 -23.95
N ALA A 452 -6.51 -5.81 -23.35
CA ALA A 452 -7.42 -6.03 -22.23
C ALA A 452 -8.81 -5.51 -22.60
N LEU A 453 -9.86 -6.29 -22.28
CA LEU A 453 -11.24 -5.80 -22.19
C LEU A 453 -11.41 -5.23 -20.78
N VAL A 454 -11.84 -3.98 -20.70
CA VAL A 454 -11.97 -3.26 -19.43
C VAL A 454 -13.36 -2.67 -19.27
N GLN A 455 -13.78 -2.48 -18.02
CA GLN A 455 -14.91 -1.64 -17.64
C GLN A 455 -14.39 -0.31 -17.10
N TRP A 456 -14.92 0.80 -17.60
CA TRP A 456 -14.40 2.13 -17.28
C TRP A 456 -15.00 2.72 -16.00
N PHE A 457 -14.22 3.61 -15.40
CA PHE A 457 -14.68 4.50 -14.35
C PHE A 457 -14.33 5.95 -14.67
N SER A 458 -15.27 6.87 -14.48
CA SER A 458 -15.09 8.32 -14.62
C SER A 458 -14.77 8.99 -13.30
N LEU A 459 -13.98 10.06 -13.35
CA LEU A 459 -13.69 10.88 -12.17
C LEU A 459 -14.95 11.63 -11.69
N VAL A 460 -15.18 11.58 -10.38
CA VAL A 460 -16.21 12.39 -9.72
C VAL A 460 -15.63 13.76 -9.40
N GLY A 461 -15.70 14.66 -10.38
CA GLY A 461 -15.21 16.03 -10.29
C GLY A 461 -13.70 16.18 -10.55
N ASP A 462 -13.22 17.43 -10.44
CA ASP A 462 -11.87 17.83 -10.85
C ASP A 462 -10.84 17.89 -9.70
N GLU A 463 -11.24 17.48 -8.50
CA GLU A 463 -10.42 17.53 -7.28
C GLU A 463 -10.62 16.27 -6.40
N PRO A 464 -9.62 15.88 -5.59
CA PRO A 464 -9.77 14.84 -4.59
C PRO A 464 -10.84 15.17 -3.54
N CYS A 465 -11.40 14.12 -2.92
CA CYS A 465 -12.31 14.23 -1.79
C CYS A 465 -11.68 15.06 -0.64
N LYS A 466 -12.39 16.08 -0.17
CA LYS A 466 -11.91 17.01 0.87
C LYS A 466 -11.68 16.35 2.23
N GLU A 467 -12.28 15.20 2.48
CA GLU A 467 -12.14 14.46 3.75
C GLU A 467 -10.95 13.50 3.71
N THR A 468 -10.84 12.71 2.65
CA THR A 468 -9.87 11.61 2.56
C THR A 468 -8.60 11.98 1.79
N GLY A 469 -8.64 13.03 0.97
CA GLY A 469 -7.58 13.40 0.04
C GLY A 469 -7.40 12.39 -1.11
N MET A 470 -8.39 11.52 -1.37
CA MET A 470 -8.37 10.53 -2.45
C MET A 470 -9.29 10.96 -3.60
N TRP A 471 -8.90 10.64 -4.84
CA TRP A 471 -9.76 10.80 -6.01
C TRP A 471 -10.95 9.86 -5.88
N MET A 472 -12.09 10.29 -6.41
CA MET A 472 -13.31 9.51 -6.44
C MET A 472 -13.61 9.17 -7.89
N VAL A 473 -14.02 7.93 -8.13
CA VAL A 473 -14.43 7.46 -9.46
C VAL A 473 -15.78 6.76 -9.37
N GLU A 474 -16.61 6.92 -10.40
CA GLU A 474 -17.88 6.23 -10.55
C GLU A 474 -17.86 5.30 -11.75
N ARG A 475 -18.70 4.27 -11.72
CA ARG A 475 -18.80 3.33 -12.85
C ARG A 475 -19.43 4.04 -14.04
N ASP A 476 -18.85 3.83 -15.21
CA ASP A 476 -19.43 4.32 -16.45
C ASP A 476 -20.56 3.40 -16.91
N TRP A 477 -21.66 4.00 -17.33
CA TRP A 477 -22.86 3.32 -17.80
C TRP A 477 -23.22 3.78 -19.20
N GLU A 478 -23.60 2.83 -20.04
CA GLU A 478 -24.20 3.08 -21.35
C GLU A 478 -25.69 3.45 -21.18
N GLU A 479 -26.31 4.00 -22.24
CA GLU A 479 -27.73 4.40 -22.23
C GLU A 479 -28.69 3.24 -21.91
N ASP A 480 -28.29 2.00 -22.21
CA ASP A 480 -29.07 0.79 -21.95
C ASP A 480 -28.89 0.22 -20.52
N GLY A 481 -28.10 0.91 -19.68
CA GLY A 481 -27.82 0.51 -18.31
C GLY A 481 -26.77 -0.60 -18.17
N THR A 482 -26.10 -1.00 -19.25
CA THR A 482 -24.90 -1.84 -19.17
C THR A 482 -23.68 -1.00 -18.79
N GLN A 483 -22.66 -1.62 -18.21
CA GLN A 483 -21.42 -0.90 -17.91
C GLN A 483 -20.66 -0.59 -19.19
N SER A 484 -20.10 0.61 -19.27
CA SER A 484 -19.24 0.99 -20.39
C SER A 484 -17.99 0.10 -20.42
N MET A 485 -17.73 -0.47 -21.60
CA MET A 485 -16.61 -1.36 -21.84
C MET A 485 -15.75 -0.86 -23.00
N GLY A 486 -14.44 -1.10 -22.91
CA GLY A 486 -13.50 -0.79 -23.97
C GLY A 486 -12.45 -1.87 -24.14
N VAL A 487 -11.89 -1.97 -25.34
CA VAL A 487 -10.68 -2.75 -25.58
C VAL A 487 -9.50 -1.79 -25.64
N ILE A 488 -8.51 -2.03 -24.79
CA ILE A 488 -7.25 -1.27 -24.75
C ILE A 488 -6.07 -2.17 -25.08
N HIS A 489 -5.02 -1.57 -25.64
CA HIS A 489 -3.73 -2.25 -25.75
C HIS A 489 -3.10 -2.36 -24.36
N ILE A 490 -2.39 -3.46 -24.06
CA ILE A 490 -1.80 -3.60 -22.72
C ILE A 490 -0.72 -2.55 -22.42
N ASP A 491 -0.07 -2.01 -23.45
CA ASP A 491 0.93 -0.93 -23.30
C ASP A 491 0.31 0.37 -22.76
N SER A 492 -1.01 0.53 -22.84
CA SER A 492 -1.70 1.66 -22.21
C SER A 492 -1.84 1.47 -20.70
N ILE A 493 -1.73 0.25 -20.19
CA ILE A 493 -1.82 -0.07 -18.77
C ILE A 493 -0.52 0.35 -18.10
N VAL A 494 -0.63 1.18 -17.05
CA VAL A 494 0.52 1.60 -16.26
C VAL A 494 0.81 0.55 -15.20
N ARG A 495 -0.21 0.23 -14.40
CA ARG A 495 -0.11 -0.58 -13.18
C ARG A 495 -1.51 -0.92 -12.64
N GLY A 496 -1.63 -1.75 -11.61
CA GLY A 496 -2.86 -2.00 -10.85
C GLY A 496 -3.35 -0.77 -10.10
N ALA A 497 -4.66 -0.62 -9.98
CA ALA A 497 -5.32 0.43 -9.21
C ALA A 497 -6.10 -0.19 -8.05
N HIS A 498 -5.97 0.38 -6.85
CA HIS A 498 -6.75 -0.07 -5.70
C HIS A 498 -7.99 0.82 -5.51
N LEU A 499 -9.16 0.29 -5.83
CA LEU A 499 -10.43 0.98 -5.62
C LEU A 499 -11.10 0.48 -4.34
N ILE A 500 -11.54 1.41 -3.48
CA ILE A 500 -12.23 1.10 -2.22
C ILE A 500 -13.64 1.71 -2.27
N PRO A 501 -14.71 0.94 -1.99
CA PRO A 501 -16.07 1.46 -2.06
C PRO A 501 -16.32 2.71 -1.21
N ILE A 502 -17.14 3.63 -1.73
CA ILE A 502 -17.72 4.71 -0.92
C ILE A 502 -19.00 4.17 -0.25
N TYR A 503 -18.86 3.73 1.00
CA TYR A 503 -19.92 3.02 1.73
C TYR A 503 -21.14 3.87 2.12
N GLY A 504 -20.99 5.20 2.19
CA GLY A 504 -21.99 6.11 2.74
C GLY A 504 -22.14 6.02 4.26
N GLU A 505 -23.26 6.51 4.78
CA GLU A 505 -23.57 6.52 6.23
C GLU A 505 -24.20 5.20 6.72
N GLY A 506 -24.65 4.36 5.79
CA GLY A 506 -25.32 3.10 6.09
C GLY A 506 -24.36 1.98 6.54
N PHE A 507 -24.95 0.95 7.14
CA PHE A 507 -24.23 -0.29 7.47
C PHE A 507 -24.11 -1.17 6.22
N VAL A 508 -22.94 -1.77 6.03
CA VAL A 508 -22.66 -2.67 4.92
C VAL A 508 -23.44 -3.98 5.10
N PRO A 509 -24.25 -4.42 4.12
CA PRO A 509 -24.90 -5.72 4.17
C PRO A 509 -23.92 -6.90 4.25
N HIS A 510 -24.30 -7.98 4.94
CA HIS A 510 -23.43 -9.15 5.17
C HIS A 510 -23.05 -9.92 3.90
N TYR A 511 -23.84 -9.82 2.83
CA TYR A 511 -23.56 -10.50 1.56
C TYR A 511 -22.52 -9.75 0.70
N ILE A 512 -22.18 -8.51 1.08
CA ILE A 512 -21.10 -7.77 0.43
C ILE A 512 -19.76 -8.24 0.99
N ASN A 513 -18.85 -8.57 0.09
CA ASN A 513 -17.50 -8.99 0.40
C ASN A 513 -16.53 -8.44 -0.66
N PHE A 514 -15.24 -8.67 -0.46
CA PHE A 514 -14.17 -8.25 -1.37
C PHE A 514 -14.35 -8.66 -2.85
N ALA A 515 -15.08 -9.74 -3.14
CA ALA A 515 -15.23 -10.27 -4.50
C ALA A 515 -16.35 -9.57 -5.29
N ASN A 516 -17.38 -9.05 -4.59
CA ASN A 516 -18.54 -8.40 -5.22
C ASN A 516 -18.69 -6.91 -4.88
N SER A 517 -17.83 -6.34 -4.04
CA SER A 517 -17.97 -4.94 -3.63
C SER A 517 -17.77 -3.95 -4.79
N LEU A 518 -16.95 -4.29 -5.79
CA LEU A 518 -16.80 -3.53 -7.04
C LEU A 518 -18.04 -3.57 -7.94
N ASP A 519 -18.98 -4.49 -7.68
CA ASP A 519 -20.20 -4.64 -8.46
C ASP A 519 -21.41 -3.98 -7.77
N TYR A 520 -21.32 -3.72 -6.47
CA TYR A 520 -22.45 -3.25 -5.66
C TYR A 520 -22.50 -1.72 -5.52
N TYR A 521 -21.35 -1.05 -5.36
CA TYR A 521 -21.32 0.38 -5.11
C TYR A 521 -21.27 1.19 -6.43
N ALA A 522 -21.79 2.41 -6.38
CA ALA A 522 -21.78 3.32 -7.53
C ALA A 522 -20.44 4.03 -7.70
N ALA A 523 -19.80 4.39 -6.57
CA ALA A 523 -18.57 5.17 -6.54
C ALA A 523 -17.52 4.57 -5.59
N TYR A 524 -16.26 4.88 -5.88
CA TYR A 524 -15.08 4.30 -5.24
C TYR A 524 -14.03 5.38 -5.00
N TYR A 525 -13.32 5.28 -3.89
CA TYR A 525 -12.06 6.00 -3.70
C TYR A 525 -10.94 5.29 -4.46
N VAL A 526 -10.16 6.05 -5.21
CA VAL A 526 -8.87 5.61 -5.74
C VAL A 526 -7.85 5.70 -4.60
N SER A 527 -7.47 4.55 -4.05
CA SER A 527 -6.59 4.50 -2.89
C SER A 527 -5.15 4.85 -3.26
N LYS A 528 -4.67 5.99 -2.75
CA LYS A 528 -3.26 6.37 -2.82
C LYS A 528 -2.36 5.67 -1.81
N PHE A 529 -2.97 4.91 -0.90
CA PHE A 529 -2.26 4.26 0.20
C PHE A 529 -2.06 2.76 -0.05
N ALA A 530 -2.37 2.24 -1.24
CA ALA A 530 -2.10 0.84 -1.56
C ALA A 530 -0.61 0.49 -1.41
N ASP A 531 0.28 1.38 -1.84
CA ASP A 531 1.74 1.27 -1.77
C ASP A 531 2.39 2.65 -1.99
N HIS A 532 3.73 2.72 -1.93
CA HIS A 532 4.44 3.99 -2.04
C HIS A 532 4.36 4.59 -3.45
N HIS A 533 4.42 3.76 -4.48
CA HIS A 533 4.33 4.21 -5.86
C HIS A 533 2.94 4.79 -6.19
N SER A 534 1.85 4.19 -5.68
CA SER A 534 0.48 4.73 -5.81
C SER A 534 0.35 6.12 -5.20
N HIS A 535 1.03 6.35 -4.06
CA HIS A 535 1.09 7.65 -3.40
C HIS A 535 1.84 8.70 -4.21
N GLU A 536 2.79 8.28 -5.05
CA GLU A 536 3.60 9.17 -5.89
C GLU A 536 2.96 9.46 -7.26
N ILE A 537 2.33 8.48 -7.92
CA ILE A 537 1.91 8.63 -9.33
C ILE A 537 0.46 9.07 -9.53
N ALA A 538 -0.42 8.79 -8.57
CA ALA A 538 -1.86 9.05 -8.76
C ALA A 538 -2.31 10.39 -8.17
N PHE A 539 -1.45 11.13 -7.45
CA PHE A 539 -1.86 12.26 -6.62
C PHE A 539 -0.96 13.49 -6.72
#